data_AF-A0A6L5X5G0-F1
#
_entry.id   AF-A0A6L5X5G0-F1
#
_cell.length_a   1.000
_cell.length_b   1.000
_cell.length_c   1.000
_cell.angle_alpha   90.00
_cell.angle_beta   90.00
_cell.angle_gamma   90.00
#
_symmetry.space_group_name_H-M   'P 1'
#
loop_
_entity.id
_entity.type
_entity.pdbx_description
1 polymer ?
#
loop_
_entity_poly.entity_id
_entity_poly.type
_entity_poly.pdbx_seq_one_letter_code
_entity_poly.pdbx_strand_id
1 'polypeptide(L)'
;MQSDKEVQKYTDALLGAIKDSQAYTDYAEAREEILKYPDRKQKADQFRRENYIARNYSGDEAAGMREKLYRQRQQLRLDPVADRYLNAELVLCRLLKNSALQILNVAELDLSGMDDIL
;
A
#
# COMPACT_ATOMS: atom_id res chain seq x y z
N MET A 1 -6.14 -32.68 2.39
CA MET A 1 -5.63 -32.92 1.01
C MET A 1 -6.55 -32.43 -0.10
N GLN A 2 -7.86 -32.73 -0.12
CA GLN A 2 -8.78 -32.22 -1.16
C GLN A 2 -9.27 -30.79 -0.84
N SER A 3 -9.50 -30.48 0.44
CA SER A 3 -9.81 -29.13 0.95
C SER A 3 -8.70 -28.12 0.63
N ASP A 4 -7.44 -28.50 0.80
CA ASP A 4 -6.29 -27.60 0.59
C ASP A 4 -6.11 -27.22 -0.89
N LYS A 5 -6.50 -28.11 -1.81
CA LYS A 5 -6.49 -27.84 -3.25
C LYS A 5 -7.58 -26.84 -3.66
N GLU A 6 -8.77 -26.93 -3.08
CA GLU A 6 -9.83 -25.96 -3.33
C GLU A 6 -9.46 -24.58 -2.77
N VAL A 7 -8.90 -24.51 -1.56
CA VAL A 7 -8.39 -23.25 -0.98
C VAL A 7 -7.33 -22.61 -1.89
N GLN A 8 -6.38 -23.42 -2.39
CA GLN A 8 -5.37 -22.92 -3.33
C GLN A 8 -6.01 -22.37 -4.61
N LYS A 9 -6.95 -23.10 -5.20
CA LYS A 9 -7.65 -22.68 -6.43
C LYS A 9 -8.38 -21.35 -6.25
N TYR A 10 -9.09 -21.15 -5.14
CA TYR A 10 -9.77 -19.87 -4.88
C TYR A 10 -8.80 -18.74 -4.53
N THR A 11 -7.66 -19.06 -3.91
CA THR A 11 -6.58 -18.09 -3.70
C THR A 11 -6.00 -17.62 -5.04
N ASP A 12 -5.73 -18.54 -5.97
CA ASP A 12 -5.25 -18.21 -7.31
C ASP A 12 -6.26 -17.35 -8.07
N ALA A 13 -7.56 -17.66 -7.94
CA ALA A 13 -8.63 -16.86 -8.52
C ALA A 13 -8.69 -15.44 -7.94
N LEU A 14 -8.52 -15.28 -6.62
CA LEU A 14 -8.44 -13.98 -5.96
C LEU A 14 -7.22 -13.18 -6.43
N LEU A 15 -6.05 -13.82 -6.55
CA LEU A 15 -4.84 -13.19 -7.08
C LEU A 15 -5.03 -12.73 -8.53
N GLY A 16 -5.71 -13.52 -9.35
CA GLY A 16 -6.12 -13.14 -10.70
C GLY A 16 -7.02 -11.90 -10.70
N ALA A 17 -8.11 -11.93 -9.92
CA ALA A 17 -9.04 -10.80 -9.82
C ALA A 17 -8.37 -9.51 -9.32
N ILE A 18 -7.40 -9.60 -8.41
CA ILE A 18 -6.61 -8.44 -7.97
C ILE A 18 -5.76 -7.90 -9.12
N LYS A 19 -5.09 -8.76 -9.90
CA LYS A 19 -4.29 -8.34 -11.06
C LYS A 19 -5.14 -7.73 -12.17
N ASP A 20 -6.36 -8.21 -12.36
CA ASP A 20 -7.30 -7.69 -13.35
C ASP A 20 -8.06 -6.45 -12.85
N SER A 21 -7.85 -6.05 -11.59
CA SER A 21 -8.51 -4.88 -11.01
C SER A 21 -7.95 -3.58 -11.59
N GLN A 22 -8.82 -2.58 -11.70
CA GLN A 22 -8.42 -1.22 -12.11
C GLN A 22 -7.31 -0.66 -11.21
N ALA A 23 -7.36 -0.95 -9.91
CA ALA A 23 -6.34 -0.51 -8.96
C ALA A 23 -4.94 -1.05 -9.29
N TYR A 24 -4.85 -2.30 -9.78
CA TYR A 24 -3.58 -2.89 -10.21
C TYR A 24 -3.12 -2.30 -11.54
N THR A 25 -4.02 -2.17 -12.52
CA THR A 25 -3.70 -1.56 -13.82
C THR A 25 -3.20 -0.12 -13.65
N ASP A 26 -3.91 0.71 -12.90
CA ASP A 26 -3.53 2.10 -12.65
C ASP A 26 -2.15 2.20 -11.98
N TYR A 27 -1.86 1.31 -11.02
CA TYR A 27 -0.57 1.25 -10.38
C TYR A 27 0.53 0.78 -11.34
N ALA A 28 0.27 -0.23 -12.16
CA ALA A 28 1.22 -0.75 -13.13
C ALA A 28 1.62 0.34 -14.14
N GLU A 29 0.65 1.05 -14.70
CA GLU A 29 0.88 2.17 -15.61
C GLU A 29 1.66 3.31 -14.94
N ALA A 30 1.23 3.73 -13.74
CA ALA A 30 1.91 4.81 -13.02
C ALA A 30 3.34 4.42 -12.60
N ARG A 31 3.58 3.13 -12.31
CA ARG A 31 4.91 2.57 -12.04
C ARG A 31 5.79 2.63 -13.28
N GLU A 32 5.28 2.22 -14.44
CA GLU A 32 6.03 2.31 -15.70
C GLU A 32 6.33 3.76 -16.09
N GLU A 33 5.41 4.68 -15.81
CA GLU A 33 5.58 6.10 -16.07
C GLU A 33 6.68 6.71 -15.19
N ILE A 34 6.65 6.50 -13.87
CA ILE A 34 7.64 7.09 -12.96
C ILE A 34 9.04 6.51 -13.16
N LEU A 35 9.17 5.26 -13.64
CA LEU A 35 10.46 4.64 -13.95
C LEU A 35 11.21 5.37 -15.09
N LYS A 36 10.51 6.14 -15.93
CA LYS A 36 11.11 7.00 -16.95
C LYS A 36 11.80 8.24 -16.35
N TYR A 37 11.55 8.54 -15.07
CA TYR A 37 12.06 9.73 -14.38
C TYR A 37 12.74 9.35 -13.05
N PRO A 38 14.01 8.91 -13.08
CA PRO A 38 14.72 8.40 -11.90
C PRO A 38 14.71 9.34 -10.69
N ASP A 39 14.91 10.64 -10.91
CA ASP A 39 14.91 11.65 -9.83
C ASP A 39 13.55 11.74 -9.12
N ARG A 40 12.45 11.59 -9.86
CA ARG A 40 11.09 11.60 -9.29
C ARG A 40 10.83 10.32 -8.52
N LYS A 41 11.28 9.18 -9.05
CA LYS A 41 11.18 7.88 -8.38
C LYS A 41 11.94 7.88 -7.06
N GLN A 42 13.15 8.46 -7.03
CA GLN A 42 13.95 8.57 -5.81
C GLN A 42 13.22 9.37 -4.73
N LYS A 43 12.62 10.51 -5.08
CA LYS A 43 11.83 11.32 -4.13
C LYS A 43 10.60 10.56 -3.62
N ALA A 44 9.89 9.86 -4.50
CA ALA A 44 8.76 9.03 -4.11
C ALA A 44 9.17 7.88 -3.18
N ASP A 45 10.29 7.20 -3.46
CA ASP A 45 10.80 6.11 -2.61
C ASP A 45 11.29 6.58 -1.25
N GLN A 46 11.95 7.75 -1.21
CA GLN A 46 12.32 8.38 0.05
C GLN A 46 11.08 8.66 0.90
N PHE A 47 10.04 9.25 0.31
CA PHE A 47 8.77 9.50 1.00
C PHE A 47 8.12 8.19 1.49
N ARG A 48 8.08 7.14 0.66
CA ARG A 48 7.54 5.82 1.05
C ARG A 48 8.28 5.23 2.25
N ARG A 49 9.61 5.31 2.25
CA ARG A 49 10.45 4.84 3.35
C ARG A 49 10.20 5.63 4.63
N GLU A 50 10.20 6.95 4.54
CA GLU A 50 9.92 7.82 5.70
C GLU A 50 8.50 7.58 6.25
N ASN A 51 7.51 7.36 5.36
CA ASN A 51 6.14 7.04 5.75
C ASN A 51 6.03 5.70 6.48
N TYR A 52 6.72 4.67 5.98
CA TYR A 52 6.77 3.37 6.64
C TYR A 52 7.39 3.46 8.04
N ILE A 53 8.50 4.17 8.18
CA ILE A 53 9.16 4.39 9.48
C ILE A 53 8.18 5.09 10.42
N ALA A 54 7.62 6.24 10.03
CA ALA A 54 6.75 7.01 10.91
C ALA A 54 5.47 6.26 11.36
N ARG A 55 4.97 5.31 10.54
CA ARG A 55 3.83 4.46 10.92
C ARG A 55 4.16 3.41 11.99
N ASN A 56 5.41 2.99 12.09
CA ASN A 56 5.85 1.99 13.06
C ASN A 56 6.41 2.60 14.36
N TYR A 57 6.50 3.93 14.45
CA TYR A 57 6.95 4.63 15.65
C TYR A 57 5.76 5.16 16.45
N SER A 58 5.77 4.91 17.76
CA SER A 58 4.80 5.41 18.74
C SER A 58 5.48 6.39 19.71
N GLY A 59 4.75 7.43 20.17
CA GLY A 59 5.25 8.49 21.06
C GLY A 59 5.23 9.90 20.44
N ASP A 60 5.65 10.92 21.21
CA ASP A 60 5.60 12.34 20.81
C ASP A 60 6.45 12.64 19.56
N GLU A 61 7.54 11.90 19.35
CA GLU A 61 8.40 11.98 18.16
C GLU A 61 7.65 11.61 16.87
N ALA A 62 6.61 10.76 16.98
CA ALA A 62 5.79 10.36 15.84
C ALA A 62 4.91 11.52 15.33
N ALA A 63 4.50 12.46 16.19
CA ALA A 63 3.72 13.62 15.77
C ALA A 63 4.55 14.56 14.87
N GLY A 64 5.80 14.84 15.25
CA GLY A 64 6.72 15.62 14.43
C GLY A 64 7.06 14.96 13.09
N MET A 65 7.27 13.63 13.08
CA MET A 65 7.47 12.88 11.84
C MET A 65 6.24 12.93 10.92
N ARG A 66 5.02 12.79 11.48
CA ARG A 66 3.78 12.88 10.70
C ARG A 66 3.59 14.25 10.07
N GLU A 67 3.92 15.33 10.78
CA GLU A 67 3.81 16.69 10.21
C GLU A 67 4.84 16.93 9.10
N LYS A 68 6.09 16.49 9.29
CA LYS A 68 7.12 16.53 8.24
C LYS A 68 6.67 15.78 6.98
N LEU A 69 6.13 14.57 7.16
CA LEU A 69 5.60 13.75 6.07
C LEU A 69 4.42 14.42 5.36
N TYR A 70 3.54 15.09 6.10
CA TYR A 70 2.43 15.83 5.50
C TYR A 70 2.96 16.92 4.56
N ARG A 71 3.93 17.72 5.00
CA ARG A 71 4.54 18.77 4.15
C ARG A 71 5.26 18.17 2.95
N GLN A 72 6.01 17.09 3.12
CA GLN A 72 6.68 16.38 2.02
C GLN A 72 5.67 15.83 1.01
N ARG A 73 4.54 15.28 1.48
CA ARG A 73 3.46 14.83 0.59
C ARG A 73 2.86 15.99 -0.19
N GLN A 74 2.63 17.15 0.42
CA GLN A 74 2.11 18.33 -0.28
C GLN A 74 3.04 18.77 -1.41
N GLN A 75 4.36 18.73 -1.20
CA GLN A 75 5.33 19.02 -2.27
C GLN A 75 5.29 17.99 -3.39
N LEU A 76 5.13 16.70 -3.07
CA LEU A 76 5.02 15.63 -4.07
C LEU A 76 3.72 15.72 -4.89
N ARG A 77 2.65 16.27 -4.32
CA ARG A 77 1.39 16.55 -5.05
C ARG A 77 1.56 17.56 -6.19
N LEU A 78 2.62 18.37 -6.14
CA LEU A 78 2.95 19.33 -7.21
C LEU A 78 3.65 18.66 -8.40
N ASP A 79 4.13 17.42 -8.26
CA ASP A 79 4.69 16.63 -9.34
C ASP A 79 3.64 15.60 -9.81
N PRO A 80 2.98 15.80 -10.97
CA PRO A 80 1.89 14.93 -11.41
C PRO A 80 2.28 13.47 -11.55
N VAL A 81 3.53 13.18 -11.94
CA VAL A 81 4.01 11.80 -12.13
C VAL A 81 4.23 11.12 -10.78
N ALA A 82 4.84 11.84 -9.84
CA ALA A 82 5.07 11.30 -8.49
C ALA A 82 3.75 11.15 -7.71
N ASP A 83 2.83 12.11 -7.83
CA ASP A 83 1.52 12.03 -7.16
C ASP A 83 0.65 10.91 -7.73
N ARG A 84 0.60 10.77 -9.06
CA ARG A 84 -0.12 9.66 -9.72
C ARG A 84 0.39 8.31 -9.22
N TYR A 85 1.71 8.12 -9.19
CA TYR A 85 2.33 6.89 -8.69
C TYR A 85 1.97 6.61 -7.23
N LEU A 86 2.15 7.60 -6.34
CA LEU A 86 1.90 7.43 -4.91
C LEU A 86 0.40 7.25 -4.58
N ASN A 87 -0.51 7.85 -5.35
CA ASN A 87 -1.95 7.64 -5.20
C ASN A 87 -2.36 6.25 -5.69
N ALA A 88 -1.91 5.84 -6.87
CA ALA A 88 -2.22 4.52 -7.41
C ALA A 88 -1.70 3.40 -6.49
N GLU A 89 -0.48 3.57 -5.95
CA GLU A 89 0.07 2.67 -4.94
C GLU A 89 -0.81 2.61 -3.68
N LEU A 90 -1.24 3.76 -3.15
CA LEU A 90 -2.08 3.80 -1.95
C LEU A 90 -3.41 3.04 -2.15
N VAL A 91 -4.03 3.21 -3.32
CA VAL A 91 -5.29 2.51 -3.67
C VAL A 91 -5.06 1.01 -3.74
N LEU A 92 -4.01 0.55 -4.43
CA LEU A 92 -3.66 -0.87 -4.51
C LEU A 92 -3.34 -1.46 -3.12
N CYS A 93 -2.54 -0.76 -2.31
CA CYS A 93 -2.23 -1.19 -0.94
C CYS A 93 -3.47 -1.36 -0.07
N ARG A 94 -4.47 -0.47 -0.20
CA ARG A 94 -5.75 -0.60 0.52
C ARG A 94 -6.53 -1.82 0.06
N LEU A 95 -6.60 -2.09 -1.24
CA LEU A 95 -7.25 -3.29 -1.78
C LEU A 95 -6.60 -4.56 -1.22
N LEU A 96 -5.27 -4.62 -1.21
CA LEU A 96 -4.51 -5.76 -0.69
C LEU A 96 -4.71 -5.95 0.82
N LYS A 97 -4.61 -4.86 1.61
CA LYS A 97 -4.84 -4.90 3.06
C LYS A 97 -6.26 -5.37 3.39
N ASN A 98 -7.28 -4.81 2.73
CA ASN A 98 -8.66 -5.22 2.95
C ASN A 98 -8.86 -6.70 2.64
N SER A 99 -8.31 -7.18 1.52
CA SER A 99 -8.39 -8.60 1.14
C SER A 99 -7.71 -9.51 2.18
N ALA A 100 -6.53 -9.11 2.68
CA ALA A 100 -5.83 -9.85 3.71
C ALA A 100 -6.61 -9.89 5.03
N LEU A 101 -7.20 -8.77 5.47
CA LEU A 101 -8.03 -8.72 6.67
C LEU A 101 -9.26 -9.63 6.57
N GLN A 102 -9.93 -9.67 5.41
CA GLN A 102 -11.05 -10.58 5.19
C GLN A 102 -10.63 -12.06 5.28
N ILE A 103 -9.43 -12.41 4.82
CA ILE A 103 -8.87 -13.76 4.97
C ILE A 103 -8.57 -14.07 6.44
N LEU A 104 -7.97 -13.12 7.18
CA LEU A 104 -7.61 -13.31 8.59
C LEU A 104 -8.84 -13.47 9.49
N ASN A 105 -9.96 -12.84 9.16
CA ASN A 105 -11.23 -12.99 9.89
C ASN A 105 -11.74 -14.45 9.94
N VAL A 106 -11.34 -15.30 8.98
CA VAL A 106 -11.73 -16.72 8.96
C VAL A 106 -11.22 -17.48 10.18
N ALA A 107 -10.10 -17.06 10.75
CA ALA A 107 -9.46 -17.77 11.86
C ALA A 107 -9.92 -17.28 13.25
N GLU A 108 -11.01 -16.48 13.34
CA GLU A 108 -11.44 -15.79 14.57
C GLU A 108 -10.25 -15.19 15.34
N LEU A 109 -9.26 -14.69 14.60
CA LEU A 109 -8.06 -14.13 15.21
C LEU A 109 -8.51 -12.88 15.95
N ASP A 110 -8.22 -12.84 17.25
CA ASP A 110 -8.45 -11.66 18.05
C ASP A 110 -7.49 -10.55 17.60
N LEU A 111 -7.96 -9.73 16.67
CA LEU A 111 -7.25 -8.57 16.14
C LEU A 111 -7.66 -7.28 16.85
N SER A 112 -8.47 -7.35 17.92
CA SER A 112 -9.03 -6.18 18.62
C SER A 112 -7.97 -5.24 19.21
N GLY A 113 -6.72 -5.71 19.34
CA GLY A 113 -5.58 -4.91 19.79
C GLY A 113 -4.56 -4.54 18.71
N MET A 114 -4.86 -4.77 17.42
CA MET A 114 -3.92 -4.53 16.30
C MET A 114 -4.40 -3.44 15.33
N ASP A 115 -5.42 -2.67 15.70
CA ASP A 115 -5.98 -1.56 14.90
C ASP A 115 -4.96 -0.49 14.53
N ASP A 116 -3.89 -0.36 15.32
CA ASP A 116 -2.83 0.62 15.14
C ASP A 116 -1.78 0.20 14.08
N ILE A 117 -1.68 -1.08 13.76
CA ILE A 117 -0.66 -1.64 12.85
C ILE A 117 -1.24 -2.27 11.56
N LEU A 118 -2.53 -2.60 11.51
CA LEU A 118 -3.21 -3.17 10.32
C LEU A 118 -3.63 -2.09 9.29
#